data_AF-A0A2E0HU23-F1
#
_entry.id   AF-A0A2E0HU23-F1
#
_cell.length_a   1.000
_cell.length_b   1.000
_cell.length_c   1.000
_cell.angle_alpha   90.00
_cell.angle_beta   90.00
_cell.angle_gamma   90.00
#
_symmetry.space_group_name_H-M   'P 1'
#
loop_
_entity.id
_entity.type
_entity.pdbx_description
1 polymer ?
#
loop_
_entity_poly.entity_id
_entity_poly.type
_entity_poly.pdbx_seq_one_letter_code
_entity_poly.pdbx_strand_id
1 'polypeptide(L)'
;MKVDYKNRSQNIFIIFFLISYLIIQFFGLNYLNDQSKNEFCESVISVESLTTKNSNEIYFDFFNDKITYRTLDIFPEIENIKCLSFESNSNSERVILTSNNFYNLILILTFLGSIFLFSLLKYRNIFIFTTFIYLCYLNITKLFFKEFFLNYYFLLAVFTVFLYYLIINKDSDNDLMDYIRIFYFSFYSIILFFDYELFQKLIIYLIAFYLIFLSSKKLNSKELILLKLLPMIYYGLRILSGIFLNLNVTWQRLSANTYQSNERYADGFYGLNVLNCNATGCDERNNYGPIWEYLSLEMNVEIVSIILATIVIILMLLIYIKLFNILQVDKFILQFLFISPPIVFGLERGQFDFHFVLISLYALLIFKKNKLIAYLLICFAIQVKLYPIFLFAGIVFYFYKMKETKNLIESLVLLLINSSVLLFYYFRVNFSERIQDQSGISQTYGIQSHAQNYNDFLNVDLLIGYLGQLIIILLLIGYFLKVRQNESLKEHNFVYLSFSSMFILSSLIGNIDFRLIIFCIPLVFLLENGINFVSISGLYLIASSPSMYFNGFQNVNQNILFTIIETIPVFISHLSFLIMFSYFIYEFIFYFFKNDMLANK
;
A
#
# COMPACT_ATOMS: atom_id res chain seq x y z
N MET A 1 14.66 51.43 12.33
CA MET A 1 14.56 50.27 11.40
C MET A 1 15.88 49.50 11.43
N LYS A 2 15.99 48.41 12.22
CA LYS A 2 17.12 47.48 12.08
C LYS A 2 16.81 46.57 10.88
N VAL A 3 17.51 46.77 9.78
CA VAL A 3 17.47 45.86 8.64
C VAL A 3 18.13 44.56 9.09
N ASP A 4 17.41 43.45 8.96
CA ASP A 4 17.80 42.16 9.49
C ASP A 4 18.82 41.48 8.53
N TYR A 5 20.09 41.88 8.64
CA TYR A 5 21.19 41.46 7.76
C TYR A 5 21.44 39.94 7.74
N LYS A 6 21.11 39.24 8.83
CA LYS A 6 21.27 37.78 8.96
C LYS A 6 20.43 37.02 7.94
N ASN A 7 19.20 37.47 7.74
CA ASN A 7 18.24 36.88 6.80
C ASN A 7 18.60 37.14 5.33
N ARG A 8 19.32 38.23 5.03
CA ARG A 8 19.76 38.54 3.66
C ARG A 8 20.96 37.69 3.24
N SER A 9 21.90 37.45 4.16
CA SER A 9 23.07 36.59 3.91
C SER A 9 22.67 35.12 3.68
N GLN A 10 21.71 34.58 4.44
CA GLN A 10 21.21 33.22 4.26
C GLN A 10 20.55 33.00 2.88
N ASN A 11 19.69 33.93 2.42
CA ASN A 11 19.09 33.83 1.10
C ASN A 11 20.14 33.87 -0.03
N ILE A 12 21.16 34.73 0.10
CA ILE A 12 22.26 34.80 -0.88
C ILE A 12 23.02 33.47 -0.93
N PHE A 13 23.29 32.84 0.21
CA PHE A 13 24.01 31.58 0.28
C PHE A 13 23.21 30.41 -0.34
N ILE A 14 21.90 30.36 -0.09
CA ILE A 14 21.01 29.33 -0.68
C ILE A 14 20.91 29.52 -2.20
N ILE A 15 20.74 30.77 -2.67
CA ILE A 15 20.71 31.08 -4.11
C ILE A 15 22.04 30.70 -4.75
N PHE A 16 23.16 31.02 -4.11
CA PHE A 16 24.49 30.62 -4.58
C PHE A 16 24.62 29.09 -4.68
N PHE A 17 24.11 28.34 -3.69
CA PHE A 17 24.11 26.88 -3.69
C PHE A 17 23.24 26.29 -4.81
N LEU A 18 22.06 26.87 -5.07
CA LEU A 18 21.19 26.44 -6.17
C LEU A 18 21.83 26.71 -7.53
N ILE A 19 22.50 27.86 -7.68
CA ILE A 19 23.22 28.22 -8.90
C ILE A 19 24.44 27.31 -9.09
N SER A 20 25.24 27.08 -8.04
CA SER A 20 26.40 26.19 -8.12
C SER A 20 25.99 24.75 -8.42
N TYR A 21 24.86 24.28 -7.88
CA TYR A 21 24.29 22.98 -8.21
C TYR A 21 23.92 22.87 -9.71
N LEU A 22 23.23 23.87 -10.27
CA LEU A 22 22.93 23.90 -11.71
C LEU A 22 24.20 23.97 -12.56
N ILE A 23 25.20 24.74 -12.13
CA ILE A 23 26.50 24.84 -12.79
C ILE A 23 27.19 23.47 -12.81
N ILE A 24 27.23 22.76 -11.67
CA ILE A 24 27.82 21.42 -11.58
C ILE A 24 27.09 20.44 -12.51
N GLN A 25 25.76 20.46 -12.54
CA GLN A 25 24.99 19.64 -13.48
C GLN A 25 25.34 19.95 -14.94
N PHE A 26 25.46 21.24 -15.30
CA PHE A 26 25.77 21.68 -16.65
C PHE A 26 27.22 21.34 -17.07
N PHE A 27 28.19 21.50 -16.18
CA PHE A 27 29.57 21.10 -16.44
C PHE A 27 29.74 19.58 -16.48
N GLY A 28 29.00 18.83 -15.64
CA GLY A 28 28.93 17.37 -15.72
C GLY A 28 28.40 16.88 -17.07
N LEU A 29 27.36 17.54 -17.59
CA LEU A 29 26.82 17.30 -18.94
C LEU A 29 27.88 17.50 -20.03
N ASN A 30 28.62 18.60 -19.99
CA ASN A 30 29.66 18.88 -20.99
C ASN A 30 30.84 17.90 -20.88
N TYR A 31 31.25 17.56 -19.65
CA TYR A 31 32.32 16.61 -19.42
C TYR A 31 31.99 15.19 -19.95
N LEU A 32 30.74 14.73 -19.79
CA LEU A 32 30.32 13.44 -20.31
C LEU A 32 30.09 13.45 -21.83
N ASN A 33 29.62 14.56 -22.40
CA ASN A 33 29.44 14.70 -23.85
C ASN A 33 30.77 14.65 -24.63
N ASP A 34 31.87 15.10 -24.04
CA ASP A 34 33.18 15.09 -24.68
C ASP A 34 33.83 13.69 -24.74
N GLN A 35 33.26 12.67 -24.09
CA GLN A 35 33.79 11.29 -24.05
C GLN A 35 33.37 10.44 -25.27
N SER A 36 33.54 10.98 -26.48
CA SER A 36 33.13 10.31 -27.73
C SER A 36 33.92 9.03 -28.07
N LYS A 37 35.03 8.74 -27.37
CA LYS A 37 35.79 7.48 -27.47
C LYS A 37 36.29 7.06 -26.10
N ASN A 38 35.67 6.05 -25.52
CA ASN A 38 36.14 5.46 -24.27
C ASN A 38 36.18 3.93 -24.45
N GLU A 39 37.39 3.38 -24.61
CA GLU A 39 37.63 1.95 -24.81
C GLU A 39 37.02 1.09 -23.68
N PHE A 40 36.93 1.65 -22.46
CA PHE A 40 36.26 1.00 -21.34
C PHE A 40 34.75 0.90 -21.54
N CYS A 41 34.08 1.95 -22.04
CA CYS A 41 32.64 1.92 -22.27
C CYS A 41 32.26 1.07 -23.49
N GLU A 42 33.12 1.02 -24.51
CA GLU A 42 32.97 0.11 -25.64
C GLU A 42 33.15 -1.36 -25.23
N SER A 43 34.09 -1.66 -24.33
CA SER A 43 34.28 -3.02 -23.83
C SER A 43 33.07 -3.53 -23.04
N VAL A 44 32.44 -2.69 -22.21
CA VAL A 44 31.19 -2.99 -21.49
C VAL A 44 30.07 -3.40 -22.47
N ILE A 45 29.93 -2.72 -23.62
CA ILE A 45 28.93 -3.06 -24.64
C ILE A 45 29.22 -4.42 -25.30
N SER A 46 30.49 -4.75 -25.50
CA SER A 46 30.92 -5.99 -26.18
C SER A 46 30.84 -7.25 -25.31
N VAL A 47 31.14 -7.14 -24.01
CA VAL A 47 31.22 -8.28 -23.08
C VAL A 47 29.82 -8.84 -22.76
N GLU A 48 28.81 -7.98 -22.61
CA GLU A 48 27.43 -8.43 -22.31
C GLU A 48 26.68 -9.00 -23.52
N SER A 49 27.18 -8.82 -24.76
CA SER A 49 26.54 -9.39 -25.95
C SER A 49 26.57 -10.94 -26.01
N LEU A 50 27.39 -11.57 -25.16
CA LEU A 50 27.58 -13.02 -25.08
C LEU A 50 26.84 -13.69 -23.91
N THR A 51 26.29 -12.92 -22.97
CA THR A 51 25.65 -13.45 -21.77
C THR A 51 24.44 -12.62 -21.38
N THR A 52 23.28 -13.28 -21.36
CA THR A 52 21.98 -12.86 -20.79
C THR A 52 20.95 -12.25 -21.75
N LYS A 53 19.91 -13.06 -22.03
CA LYS A 53 18.58 -12.65 -22.51
C LYS A 53 17.67 -12.16 -21.36
N ASN A 54 18.24 -11.87 -20.19
CA ASN A 54 17.50 -11.56 -18.96
C ASN A 54 18.16 -10.37 -18.25
N SER A 55 17.84 -9.14 -18.64
CA SER A 55 18.06 -7.96 -17.77
C SER A 55 17.39 -6.71 -18.35
N ASN A 56 16.30 -6.29 -17.70
CA ASN A 56 15.88 -4.89 -17.53
C ASN A 56 16.04 -3.93 -18.72
N GLU A 57 15.50 -4.26 -19.89
CA GLU A 57 15.30 -3.25 -20.93
C GLU A 57 14.35 -2.17 -20.40
N ILE A 58 14.83 -0.92 -20.30
CA ILE A 58 13.96 0.22 -20.00
C ILE A 58 13.18 0.51 -21.27
N TYR A 59 11.98 -0.07 -21.40
CA TYR A 59 11.03 0.33 -22.43
C TYR A 59 10.56 1.75 -22.14
N PHE A 60 11.16 2.74 -22.81
CA PHE A 60 10.53 4.02 -23.02
C PHE A 60 9.55 3.84 -24.18
N ASP A 61 8.30 3.47 -23.88
CA ASP A 61 7.20 3.18 -24.82
C ASP A 61 6.87 4.32 -25.82
N PHE A 62 7.61 5.43 -25.84
CA PHE A 62 7.19 6.64 -26.53
C PHE A 62 7.95 7.04 -27.80
N PHE A 63 9.22 6.69 -28.05
CA PHE A 63 9.85 7.13 -29.32
C PHE A 63 10.98 6.22 -29.83
N ASN A 64 10.84 5.84 -31.11
CA ASN A 64 11.80 5.25 -32.04
C ASN A 64 12.38 3.85 -31.75
N ASP A 65 11.98 2.89 -32.59
CA ASP A 65 12.49 1.51 -32.73
C ASP A 65 13.99 1.40 -33.10
N LYS A 66 14.81 2.42 -32.84
CA LYS A 66 16.24 2.47 -33.23
C LYS A 66 17.19 2.84 -32.09
N ILE A 67 16.69 3.10 -30.88
CA ILE A 67 17.53 3.44 -29.72
C ILE A 67 17.33 2.41 -28.61
N THR A 68 18.41 1.73 -28.24
CA THR A 68 18.41 0.70 -27.20
C THR A 68 19.14 1.22 -25.97
N TYR A 69 18.46 1.33 -24.83
CA TYR A 69 19.08 1.74 -23.56
C TYR A 69 19.58 0.52 -22.81
N ARG A 70 20.87 0.50 -22.47
CA ARG A 70 21.46 -0.55 -21.63
C ARG A 70 21.78 -0.03 -20.23
N THR A 71 21.41 -0.80 -19.22
CA THR A 71 21.55 -0.43 -17.81
C THR A 71 22.94 -0.79 -17.27
N LEU A 72 23.60 0.18 -16.65
CA LEU A 72 24.85 0.06 -15.92
C LEU A 72 24.58 0.05 -14.41
N ASP A 73 25.27 -0.83 -13.71
CA ASP A 73 25.39 -0.77 -12.26
C ASP A 73 26.57 0.13 -11.89
N ILE A 74 26.27 1.27 -11.27
CA ILE A 74 27.28 2.26 -10.86
C ILE A 74 28.02 1.85 -9.58
N PHE A 75 27.38 0.99 -8.79
CA PHE A 75 27.96 0.45 -7.58
C PHE A 75 28.07 -1.06 -7.70
N PRO A 76 29.24 -1.66 -7.40
CA PRO A 76 30.44 -1.05 -6.83
C PRO A 76 31.37 -0.36 -7.84
N GLU A 77 31.10 -0.46 -9.14
CA GLU A 77 32.00 -0.01 -10.21
C GLU A 77 31.83 1.48 -10.55
N ILE A 78 32.39 2.36 -9.72
CA ILE A 78 32.34 3.83 -9.89
C ILE A 78 32.83 4.28 -11.27
N GLU A 79 33.68 3.49 -11.93
CA GLU A 79 34.16 3.77 -13.29
C GLU A 79 33.02 3.81 -14.32
N ASN A 80 31.91 3.08 -14.07
CA ASN A 80 30.71 3.08 -14.92
C ASN A 80 30.03 4.45 -14.97
N ILE A 81 30.30 5.37 -14.02
CA ILE A 81 29.83 6.76 -14.09
C ILE A 81 30.35 7.45 -15.36
N LYS A 82 31.57 7.13 -15.81
CA LYS A 82 32.16 7.71 -17.02
C LYS A 82 31.43 7.27 -18.30
N CYS A 83 30.71 6.15 -18.23
CA CYS A 83 29.95 5.59 -19.33
C CYS A 83 28.50 6.03 -19.36
N LEU A 84 28.04 6.83 -18.39
CA LEU A 84 26.71 7.40 -18.43
C LEU A 84 26.52 8.26 -19.69
N SER A 85 25.41 8.01 -20.39
CA SER A 85 25.07 8.64 -21.67
C SER A 85 26.04 8.32 -22.82
N PHE A 86 26.99 7.40 -22.64
CA PHE A 86 27.86 6.95 -23.72
C PHE A 86 27.01 6.34 -24.83
N GLU A 87 27.33 6.70 -26.08
CA GLU A 87 26.56 6.30 -27.25
C GLU A 87 27.46 5.52 -28.18
N SER A 88 27.01 4.34 -28.61
CA SER A 88 27.69 3.51 -29.58
C SER A 88 26.73 3.07 -30.67
N ASN A 89 27.22 3.00 -31.90
CA ASN A 89 26.48 2.48 -33.05
C ASN A 89 26.92 1.03 -33.28
N SER A 90 26.36 0.08 -32.53
CA SER A 90 26.59 -1.35 -32.76
C SER A 90 25.51 -1.90 -33.69
N ASN A 91 25.87 -2.58 -34.78
CA ASN A 91 24.93 -3.30 -35.65
C ASN A 91 23.73 -2.46 -36.16
N SER A 92 23.94 -1.20 -36.56
CA SER A 92 22.90 -0.28 -37.07
C SER A 92 21.81 0.16 -36.08
N GLU A 93 21.93 -0.21 -34.81
CA GLU A 93 21.11 0.30 -33.70
C GLU A 93 21.93 1.27 -32.84
N ARG A 94 21.30 2.35 -32.38
CA ARG A 94 21.91 3.33 -31.50
C ARG A 94 21.80 2.84 -30.07
N VAL A 95 22.91 2.48 -29.42
CA VAL A 95 22.90 1.99 -28.04
C VAL A 95 23.38 3.10 -27.10
N ILE A 96 22.61 3.37 -26.04
CA ILE A 96 22.96 4.35 -25.00
C ILE A 96 23.14 3.63 -23.66
N LEU A 97 24.30 3.78 -23.04
CA LEU A 97 24.58 3.27 -21.70
C LEU A 97 24.04 4.25 -20.65
N THR A 98 23.31 3.75 -19.66
CA THR A 98 22.68 4.57 -18.62
C THR A 98 22.47 3.79 -17.33
N SER A 99 22.12 4.44 -16.20
CA SER A 99 21.80 3.73 -14.95
C SER A 99 20.45 4.19 -14.40
N ASN A 100 19.44 3.32 -14.48
CA ASN A 100 18.09 3.63 -14.00
C ASN A 100 18.08 3.91 -12.50
N ASN A 101 18.72 3.06 -11.69
CA ASN A 101 18.73 3.16 -10.24
C ASN A 101 19.37 4.46 -9.75
N PHE A 102 20.47 4.86 -10.38
CA PHE A 102 21.14 6.11 -10.02
C PHE A 102 20.42 7.36 -10.54
N TYR A 103 19.86 7.29 -11.75
CA TYR A 103 18.99 8.34 -12.28
C TYR A 103 17.82 8.62 -11.33
N ASN A 104 17.14 7.54 -10.92
CA ASN A 104 16.04 7.54 -9.96
C ASN A 104 16.43 8.20 -8.64
N LEU A 105 17.55 7.77 -8.05
CA LEU A 105 18.04 8.31 -6.78
C LEU A 105 18.37 9.80 -6.88
N ILE A 106 19.13 10.21 -7.90
CA ILE A 106 19.49 11.62 -8.11
C ILE A 106 18.22 12.45 -8.25
N LEU A 107 17.28 12.03 -9.09
CA LEU A 107 16.08 12.80 -9.39
C LEU A 107 15.21 13.03 -8.14
N ILE A 108 15.00 12.00 -7.31
CA ILE A 108 14.29 12.14 -6.03
C ILE A 108 15.02 13.11 -5.10
N LEU A 109 16.34 12.92 -4.91
CA LEU A 109 17.15 13.77 -4.04
C LEU A 109 17.14 15.22 -4.51
N THR A 110 17.17 15.45 -5.82
CA THR A 110 17.05 16.78 -6.40
C THR A 110 15.70 17.39 -6.07
N PHE A 111 14.59 16.67 -6.27
CA PHE A 111 13.25 17.22 -6.00
C PHE A 111 13.05 17.53 -4.51
N LEU A 112 13.44 16.62 -3.61
CA LEU A 112 13.37 16.84 -2.17
C LEU A 112 14.29 17.96 -1.69
N GLY A 113 15.54 17.94 -2.15
CA GLY A 113 16.53 18.98 -1.84
C GLY A 113 16.07 20.34 -2.33
N SER A 114 15.44 20.41 -3.50
CA SER A 114 14.86 21.64 -4.05
C SER A 114 13.75 22.17 -3.17
N ILE A 115 12.76 21.33 -2.80
CA ILE A 115 11.67 21.75 -1.90
C ILE A 115 12.26 22.29 -0.59
N PHE A 116 13.20 21.55 0.01
CA PHE A 116 13.82 21.93 1.27
C PHE A 116 14.56 23.27 1.17
N LEU A 117 15.47 23.42 0.19
CA LEU A 117 16.24 24.66 -0.02
C LEU A 117 15.33 25.85 -0.31
N PHE A 118 14.32 25.69 -1.16
CA PHE A 118 13.37 26.75 -1.46
C PHE A 118 12.40 27.05 -0.31
N SER A 119 12.18 26.11 0.60
CA SER A 119 11.42 26.37 1.83
C SER A 119 12.19 27.29 2.78
N LEU A 120 13.52 27.19 2.82
CA LEU A 120 14.40 28.06 3.61
C LEU A 120 14.49 29.49 3.06
N LEU A 121 14.12 29.72 1.79
CA LEU A 121 14.10 31.05 1.20
C LEU A 121 12.96 31.90 1.79
N LYS A 122 13.29 33.14 2.15
CA LYS A 122 12.29 34.14 2.59
C LYS A 122 11.42 34.62 1.43
N TYR A 123 12.00 34.80 0.24
CA TYR A 123 11.25 35.15 -0.96
C TYR A 123 10.88 33.88 -1.73
N ARG A 124 9.64 33.45 -1.55
CA ARG A 124 9.10 32.22 -2.14
C ARG A 124 8.33 32.58 -3.42
N ASN A 125 8.94 32.35 -4.58
CA ASN A 125 8.29 32.56 -5.88
C ASN A 125 8.11 31.21 -6.59
N ILE A 126 6.85 30.83 -6.80
CA ILE A 126 6.50 29.56 -7.46
C ILE A 126 7.00 29.50 -8.90
N PHE A 127 7.04 30.63 -9.62
CA PHE A 127 7.53 30.64 -10.99
C PHE A 127 9.02 30.28 -11.04
N ILE A 128 9.82 30.85 -10.13
CA ILE A 128 11.26 30.54 -10.03
C ILE A 128 11.47 29.08 -9.67
N PHE A 129 10.71 28.56 -8.71
CA PHE A 129 10.78 27.15 -8.34
C PHE A 129 10.39 26.21 -9.49
N THR A 130 9.30 26.54 -10.20
CA THR A 130 8.82 25.76 -11.35
C THR A 130 9.88 25.68 -12.44
N THR A 131 10.46 26.83 -12.81
CA THR A 131 11.55 26.89 -13.78
C THR A 131 12.76 26.10 -13.29
N PHE A 132 13.13 26.21 -12.01
CA PHE A 132 14.24 25.47 -11.43
C PHE A 132 14.04 23.95 -11.50
N ILE A 133 12.88 23.45 -11.08
CA ILE A 133 12.54 22.02 -11.12
C ILE A 133 12.60 21.48 -12.54
N TYR A 134 12.01 22.19 -13.52
CA TYR A 134 12.06 21.74 -14.91
C TYR A 134 13.47 21.78 -15.49
N LEU A 135 14.29 22.79 -15.15
CA LEU A 135 15.70 22.83 -15.57
C LEU A 135 16.49 21.66 -14.98
N CYS A 136 16.31 21.35 -13.69
CA CYS A 136 16.92 20.19 -13.07
C CYS A 136 16.48 18.89 -13.74
N TYR A 137 15.17 18.72 -14.00
CA TYR A 137 14.65 17.56 -14.71
C TYR A 137 15.27 17.40 -16.10
N LEU A 138 15.29 18.48 -16.90
CA LEU A 138 15.89 18.51 -18.23
C LEU A 138 17.38 18.15 -18.19
N ASN A 139 18.13 18.75 -17.27
CA ASN A 139 19.57 18.50 -17.14
C ASN A 139 19.86 17.05 -16.71
N ILE A 140 19.16 16.53 -15.71
CA ILE A 140 19.35 15.16 -15.22
C ILE A 140 18.96 14.16 -16.32
N THR A 141 17.82 14.34 -16.99
CA THR A 141 17.40 13.43 -18.07
C THR A 141 18.42 13.41 -19.20
N LYS A 142 18.91 14.59 -19.61
CA LYS A 142 19.95 14.71 -20.64
C LYS A 142 21.28 14.07 -20.20
N LEU A 143 21.63 14.16 -18.92
CA LEU A 143 22.85 13.57 -18.35
C LEU A 143 22.86 12.04 -18.44
N PHE A 144 21.68 11.41 -18.33
CA PHE A 144 21.56 9.96 -18.31
C PHE A 144 21.21 9.36 -19.67
N PHE A 145 20.46 10.07 -20.51
CA PHE A 145 19.88 9.49 -21.72
C PHE A 145 20.21 10.26 -23.00
N LYS A 146 20.99 11.36 -22.94
CA LYS A 146 21.26 12.35 -24.02
C LYS A 146 20.06 13.07 -24.61
N GLU A 147 18.86 12.53 -24.41
CA GLU A 147 17.60 13.03 -24.92
C GLU A 147 16.65 13.39 -23.79
N PHE A 148 15.55 14.03 -24.15
CA PHE A 148 14.48 14.41 -23.24
C PHE A 148 13.24 13.59 -23.54
N PHE A 149 12.56 13.13 -22.49
CA PHE A 149 11.32 12.37 -22.62
C PHE A 149 10.24 12.99 -21.75
N LEU A 150 9.01 13.04 -22.25
CA LEU A 150 7.83 13.30 -21.44
C LEU A 150 7.33 11.98 -20.87
N ASN A 151 7.93 11.56 -19.75
CA ASN A 151 7.65 10.27 -19.12
C ASN A 151 7.09 10.43 -17.70
N TYR A 152 7.00 9.32 -16.97
CA TYR A 152 6.55 9.30 -15.58
C TYR A 152 7.29 10.30 -14.67
N TYR A 153 8.59 10.47 -14.87
CA TYR A 153 9.41 11.38 -14.06
C TYR A 153 9.12 12.86 -14.34
N PHE A 154 8.64 13.19 -15.55
CA PHE A 154 8.11 14.53 -15.83
C PHE A 154 6.84 14.79 -15.00
N LEU A 155 5.95 13.80 -14.90
CA LEU A 155 4.76 13.85 -14.04
C LEU A 155 5.13 14.07 -12.57
N LEU A 156 6.22 13.43 -12.10
CA LEU A 156 6.75 13.66 -10.76
C LEU A 156 7.32 15.08 -10.58
N ALA A 157 7.94 15.66 -11.60
CA ALA A 157 8.38 17.05 -11.58
C ALA A 157 7.18 18.01 -11.41
N VAL A 158 6.10 17.79 -12.17
CA VAL A 158 4.83 18.53 -12.05
C VAL A 158 4.26 18.36 -10.63
N PHE A 159 4.25 17.14 -10.11
CA PHE A 159 3.77 16.86 -8.76
C PHE A 159 4.63 17.55 -7.68
N THR A 160 5.94 17.64 -7.87
CA THR A 160 6.86 18.36 -6.98
C THR A 160 6.54 19.86 -6.93
N VAL A 161 6.23 20.47 -8.07
CA VAL A 161 5.76 21.86 -8.14
C VAL A 161 4.42 22.04 -7.41
N PHE A 162 3.50 21.10 -7.59
CA PHE A 162 2.23 21.09 -6.88
C PHE A 162 2.39 20.94 -5.35
N LEU A 163 3.27 20.06 -4.88
CA LEU A 163 3.60 19.92 -3.46
C LEU A 163 4.18 21.22 -2.90
N TYR A 164 5.14 21.82 -3.61
CA TYR A 164 5.73 23.10 -3.19
C TYR A 164 4.66 24.20 -3.09
N TYR A 165 3.75 24.29 -4.06
CA TYR A 165 2.63 25.23 -4.02
C TYR A 165 1.76 25.06 -2.76
N LEU A 166 1.39 23.81 -2.44
CA LEU A 166 0.55 23.52 -1.29
C LEU A 166 1.28 23.79 0.03
N ILE A 167 2.57 23.53 0.11
CA ILE A 167 3.31 23.52 1.37
C ILE A 167 3.88 24.91 1.73
N ILE A 168 4.13 25.80 0.75
CA ILE A 168 4.59 27.17 1.05
C ILE A 168 3.52 27.93 1.84
N ASN A 169 3.78 28.20 3.11
CA ASN A 169 3.13 29.27 3.84
C ASN A 169 3.73 30.63 3.46
N LYS A 170 2.89 31.61 3.10
CA LYS A 170 3.35 32.98 2.88
C LYS A 170 3.55 33.73 4.19
N ASP A 171 2.96 33.24 5.27
CA ASP A 171 2.94 33.92 6.56
C ASP A 171 3.79 33.17 7.60
N SER A 172 4.65 33.95 8.27
CA SER A 172 5.39 33.71 9.53
C SER A 172 6.75 33.00 9.50
N ASP A 173 7.55 33.37 10.51
CA ASP A 173 8.83 32.80 10.89
C ASP A 173 8.64 31.31 11.25
N ASN A 174 8.96 30.43 10.31
CA ASN A 174 8.90 28.99 10.53
C ASN A 174 9.96 28.55 11.55
N ASP A 175 9.55 27.79 12.57
CA ASP A 175 10.49 27.12 13.47
C ASP A 175 11.12 25.90 12.78
N LEU A 176 12.22 25.36 13.35
CA LEU A 176 12.89 24.15 12.85
C LEU A 176 11.90 22.98 12.65
N MET A 177 10.94 22.82 13.57
CA MET A 177 9.93 21.77 13.48
C MET A 177 9.02 21.92 12.26
N ASP A 178 8.75 23.14 11.80
CA ASP A 178 7.91 23.35 10.63
C ASP A 178 8.68 22.93 9.36
N TYR A 179 9.99 23.19 9.29
CA TYR A 179 10.83 22.68 8.20
C TYR A 179 10.91 21.15 8.20
N ILE A 180 11.03 20.52 9.37
CA ILE A 180 11.00 19.05 9.49
C ILE A 180 9.66 18.49 8.99
N ARG A 181 8.53 19.12 9.34
CA ARG A 181 7.20 18.73 8.85
C ARG A 181 7.06 18.88 7.34
N ILE A 182 7.51 20.00 6.78
CA ILE A 182 7.54 20.26 5.34
C ILE A 182 8.32 19.17 4.62
N PHE A 183 9.53 18.88 5.11
CA PHE A 183 10.38 17.83 4.55
C PHE A 183 9.71 16.46 4.66
N TYR A 184 9.17 16.12 5.84
CA TYR A 184 8.50 14.84 6.08
C TYR A 184 7.32 14.62 5.13
N PHE A 185 6.38 15.56 5.01
CA PHE A 185 5.22 15.41 4.13
C PHE A 185 5.61 15.42 2.65
N SER A 186 6.66 16.16 2.28
CA SER A 186 7.19 16.14 0.91
C SER A 186 7.85 14.79 0.58
N PHE A 187 8.65 14.26 1.51
CA PHE A 187 9.28 12.94 1.41
C PHE A 187 8.24 11.82 1.30
N TYR A 188 7.28 11.81 2.22
CA TYR A 188 6.15 10.90 2.22
C TYR A 188 5.40 10.92 0.88
N SER A 189 5.05 12.13 0.41
CA SER A 189 4.29 12.28 -0.83
C SER A 189 5.13 11.89 -2.05
N ILE A 190 6.38 12.32 -2.15
CA ILE A 190 7.23 12.01 -3.31
C ILE A 190 7.45 10.51 -3.42
N ILE A 191 7.77 9.82 -2.33
CA ILE A 191 8.00 8.36 -2.38
C ILE A 191 6.71 7.61 -2.73
N LEU A 192 5.56 8.02 -2.19
CA LEU A 192 4.26 7.42 -2.50
C LEU A 192 3.98 7.34 -4.01
N PHE A 193 4.30 8.41 -4.74
CA PHE A 193 4.15 8.42 -6.20
C PHE A 193 5.37 7.81 -6.88
N PHE A 194 6.58 8.17 -6.46
CA PHE A 194 7.80 7.74 -7.14
C PHE A 194 7.91 6.22 -7.28
N ASP A 195 7.77 5.51 -6.17
CA ASP A 195 7.92 4.07 -6.10
C ASP A 195 7.16 3.54 -4.87
N TYR A 196 6.01 2.93 -5.14
CA TYR A 196 5.15 2.43 -4.08
C TYR A 196 5.77 1.24 -3.32
N GLU A 197 6.64 0.45 -3.95
CA GLU A 197 7.36 -0.62 -3.27
C GLU A 197 8.31 -0.03 -2.22
N LEU A 198 9.06 1.02 -2.59
CA LEU A 198 9.89 1.76 -1.64
C LEU A 198 9.05 2.40 -0.53
N PHE A 199 7.88 2.97 -0.88
CA PHE A 199 6.94 3.51 0.09
C PHE A 199 6.54 2.45 1.12
N GLN A 200 6.13 1.27 0.66
CA GLN A 200 5.73 0.15 1.51
C GLN A 200 6.86 -0.34 2.41
N LYS A 201 8.11 -0.36 1.94
CA LYS A 201 9.27 -0.72 2.78
C LYS A 201 9.55 0.32 3.87
N LEU A 202 9.33 1.61 3.57
CA LEU A 202 9.64 2.71 4.48
C LEU A 202 8.50 3.13 5.42
N ILE A 203 7.26 2.74 5.12
CA ILE A 203 6.07 3.30 5.75
C ILE A 203 5.98 3.06 7.26
N ILE A 204 6.50 1.94 7.76
CA ILE A 204 6.56 1.66 9.21
C ILE A 204 7.40 2.72 9.92
N TYR A 205 8.58 3.05 9.38
CA TYR A 205 9.47 4.07 9.95
C TYR A 205 8.86 5.46 9.83
N LEU A 206 8.17 5.74 8.72
CA LEU A 206 7.46 7.01 8.53
C LEU A 206 6.34 7.19 9.55
N ILE A 207 5.55 6.14 9.82
CA ILE A 207 4.50 6.17 10.84
C ILE A 207 5.12 6.35 12.24
N ALA A 208 6.18 5.59 12.55
CA ALA A 208 6.88 5.71 13.82
C ALA A 208 7.39 7.14 14.05
N PHE A 209 8.06 7.71 13.04
CA PHE A 209 8.56 9.09 13.09
C PHE A 209 7.43 10.10 13.29
N TYR A 210 6.32 9.95 12.57
CA TYR A 210 5.16 10.83 12.73
C TYR A 210 4.60 10.77 14.15
N LEU A 211 4.34 9.55 14.65
CA LEU A 211 3.76 9.34 15.98
C LEU A 211 4.66 9.89 17.10
N ILE A 212 5.97 9.71 16.99
CA ILE A 212 6.93 10.14 18.03
C ILE A 212 7.18 11.65 17.98
N PHE A 213 7.40 12.21 16.79
CA PHE A 213 7.93 13.58 16.65
C PHE A 213 6.91 14.62 16.17
N LEU A 214 5.91 14.23 15.39
CA LEU A 214 5.04 15.18 14.67
C LEU A 214 3.60 15.21 15.17
N SER A 215 3.08 14.10 15.73
CA SER A 215 1.69 13.94 16.16
C SER A 215 1.25 14.92 17.25
N SER A 216 2.19 15.46 18.02
CA SER A 216 1.92 16.40 19.12
C SER A 216 1.40 17.75 18.65
N LYS A 217 1.76 18.18 17.42
CA LYS A 217 1.27 19.44 16.84
C LYS A 217 0.08 19.18 15.92
N LYS A 218 -0.93 20.05 15.99
CA LYS A 218 -2.06 20.01 15.06
C LYS A 218 -1.61 20.25 13.62
N LEU A 219 -2.26 19.54 12.69
CA LEU A 219 -2.12 19.75 11.25
C LEU A 219 -2.66 21.13 10.86
N ASN A 220 -1.90 21.86 10.04
CA ASN A 220 -2.30 23.14 9.48
C ASN A 220 -3.25 22.95 8.28
N SER A 221 -3.90 24.03 7.83
CA SER A 221 -4.90 23.96 6.75
C SER A 221 -4.34 23.41 5.42
N LYS A 222 -3.07 23.67 5.13
CA LYS A 222 -2.40 23.21 3.90
C LYS A 222 -2.06 21.73 3.94
N GLU A 223 -1.55 21.25 5.07
CA GLU A 223 -1.34 19.83 5.33
C GLU A 223 -2.67 19.08 5.24
N LEU A 224 -3.76 19.63 5.79
CA LEU A 224 -5.09 19.04 5.67
C LEU A 224 -5.57 18.96 4.22
N ILE A 225 -5.34 19.99 3.41
CA ILE A 225 -5.66 19.99 1.97
C ILE A 225 -4.81 18.93 1.25
N LEU A 226 -3.50 18.89 1.51
CA LEU A 226 -2.59 17.91 0.92
C LEU A 226 -3.07 16.49 1.23
N LEU A 227 -3.29 16.17 2.50
CA LEU A 227 -3.72 14.83 2.92
C LEU A 227 -5.05 14.45 2.26
N LYS A 228 -6.00 15.39 2.15
CA LYS A 228 -7.27 15.14 1.46
C LYS A 228 -7.11 14.86 -0.05
N LEU A 229 -6.13 15.48 -0.71
CA LEU A 229 -5.90 15.33 -2.15
C LEU A 229 -5.02 14.14 -2.51
N LEU A 230 -4.13 13.70 -1.63
CA LEU A 230 -3.17 12.62 -1.93
C LEU A 230 -3.86 11.33 -2.44
N PRO A 231 -4.88 10.76 -1.75
CA PRO A 231 -5.57 9.58 -2.28
C PRO A 231 -6.29 9.84 -3.61
N MET A 232 -6.83 11.05 -3.82
CA MET A 232 -7.50 11.42 -5.07
C MET A 232 -6.54 11.38 -6.25
N ILE A 233 -5.37 11.99 -6.09
CA ILE A 233 -4.34 12.04 -7.15
C ILE A 233 -3.80 10.63 -7.39
N TYR A 234 -3.48 9.88 -6.33
CA TYR A 234 -2.96 8.52 -6.40
C TYR A 234 -3.91 7.58 -7.15
N TYR A 235 -5.17 7.53 -6.72
CA TYR A 235 -6.16 6.65 -7.34
C TYR A 235 -6.67 7.17 -8.69
N GLY A 236 -6.64 8.48 -8.93
CA GLY A 236 -6.88 9.06 -10.25
C GLY A 236 -5.83 8.61 -11.27
N LEU A 237 -4.55 8.70 -10.91
CA LEU A 237 -3.46 8.16 -11.73
C LEU A 237 -3.58 6.65 -11.92
N ARG A 238 -4.00 5.91 -10.89
CA ARG A 238 -4.25 4.46 -10.99
C ARG A 238 -5.33 4.12 -12.01
N ILE A 239 -6.46 4.83 -12.00
CA ILE A 239 -7.54 4.60 -12.97
C ILE A 239 -7.04 4.91 -14.38
N LEU A 240 -6.36 6.05 -14.58
CA LEU A 240 -5.81 6.43 -15.88
C LEU A 240 -4.80 5.39 -16.38
N SER A 241 -3.86 4.97 -15.53
CA SER A 241 -2.87 3.98 -15.91
C SER A 241 -3.45 2.57 -16.08
N GLY A 242 -4.56 2.25 -15.41
CA GLY A 242 -5.33 1.03 -15.64
C GLY A 242 -6.09 1.00 -16.99
N ILE A 243 -6.38 2.15 -17.58
CA ILE A 243 -7.08 2.25 -18.88
C ILE A 243 -6.10 2.32 -20.05
N PHE A 244 -5.03 3.12 -19.95
CA PHE A 244 -4.15 3.40 -21.10
C PHE A 244 -2.85 2.58 -21.08
N LEU A 245 -2.62 1.74 -22.09
CA LEU A 245 -1.39 0.92 -22.22
C LEU A 245 -0.11 1.74 -22.19
N ASN A 246 -0.11 2.93 -22.79
CA ASN A 246 1.04 3.83 -22.80
C ASN A 246 1.46 4.33 -21.40
N LEU A 247 0.68 4.06 -20.35
CA LEU A 247 0.98 4.39 -18.96
C LEU A 247 1.47 3.17 -18.15
N ASN A 248 2.00 2.13 -18.79
CA ASN A 248 2.53 0.93 -18.12
C ASN A 248 3.55 1.25 -17.02
N VAL A 249 4.50 2.14 -17.28
CA VAL A 249 5.46 2.58 -16.24
C VAL A 249 4.76 3.23 -15.05
N THR A 250 3.69 4.00 -15.29
CA THR A 250 2.89 4.60 -14.21
C THR A 250 2.13 3.53 -13.44
N TRP A 251 1.56 2.54 -14.13
CA TRP A 251 0.89 1.40 -13.51
C TRP A 251 1.84 0.66 -12.56
N GLN A 252 3.00 0.25 -13.07
CA GLN A 252 4.02 -0.47 -12.30
C GLN A 252 4.55 0.32 -11.11
N ARG A 253 4.88 1.61 -11.28
CA ARG A 253 5.42 2.45 -10.18
C ARG A 253 4.44 2.71 -9.05
N LEU A 254 3.15 2.77 -9.37
CA LEU A 254 2.12 2.88 -8.36
C LEU A 254 1.87 1.52 -7.71
N SER A 255 2.05 0.41 -8.40
CA SER A 255 1.88 -0.93 -7.85
C SER A 255 2.94 -1.24 -6.79
N ALA A 256 2.57 -2.04 -5.80
CA ALA A 256 3.59 -2.78 -5.08
C ALA A 256 4.13 -3.81 -6.10
N ASN A 257 5.44 -3.90 -6.32
CA ASN A 257 6.08 -4.84 -7.28
C ASN A 257 5.88 -6.33 -6.94
N THR A 258 4.88 -6.63 -6.12
CA THR A 258 4.25 -7.91 -5.81
C THR A 258 4.22 -8.89 -6.98
N TYR A 259 3.92 -8.38 -8.19
CA TYR A 259 4.01 -9.08 -9.46
C TYR A 259 4.44 -8.04 -10.51
N GLN A 260 5.72 -8.01 -10.91
CA GLN A 260 6.19 -7.17 -12.01
C GLN A 260 5.53 -7.61 -13.32
N SER A 261 4.30 -7.16 -13.53
CA SER A 261 3.49 -7.52 -14.69
C SER A 261 2.82 -6.27 -15.24
N ASN A 262 2.67 -6.25 -16.56
CA ASN A 262 1.82 -5.28 -17.24
C ASN A 262 0.33 -5.65 -17.12
N GLU A 263 0.01 -6.73 -16.42
CA GLU A 263 -1.35 -7.18 -16.20
C GLU A 263 -2.08 -6.21 -15.27
N ARG A 264 -3.31 -5.87 -15.65
CA ARG A 264 -4.15 -4.89 -14.96
C ARG A 264 -5.34 -5.60 -14.38
N TYR A 265 -5.63 -5.35 -13.11
CA TYR A 265 -6.80 -5.90 -12.44
C TYR A 265 -6.94 -7.41 -12.59
N ALA A 266 -5.82 -8.15 -12.59
CA ALA A 266 -5.86 -9.52 -13.10
C ALA A 266 -6.60 -10.51 -12.17
N ASP A 267 -6.84 -10.19 -10.89
CA ASP A 267 -7.76 -10.99 -10.06
C ASP A 267 -9.22 -10.74 -10.46
N GLY A 268 -9.54 -9.49 -10.82
CA GLY A 268 -10.82 -9.12 -11.41
C GLY A 268 -11.05 -9.79 -12.76
N PHE A 269 -10.00 -9.85 -13.60
CA PHE A 269 -10.03 -10.57 -14.87
C PHE A 269 -10.29 -12.05 -14.64
N TYR A 270 -9.47 -12.69 -13.82
CA TYR A 270 -9.59 -14.12 -13.52
C TYR A 270 -10.96 -14.47 -12.91
N GLY A 271 -11.47 -13.63 -11.99
CA GLY A 271 -12.79 -13.84 -11.41
C GLY A 271 -13.92 -13.76 -12.45
N LEU A 272 -13.89 -12.78 -13.35
CA LEU A 272 -14.93 -12.64 -14.39
C LEU A 272 -14.78 -13.65 -15.53
N ASN A 273 -13.56 -14.11 -15.83
CA ASN A 273 -13.33 -15.07 -16.90
C ASN A 273 -14.01 -16.41 -16.60
N VAL A 274 -14.11 -16.81 -15.33
CA VAL A 274 -14.92 -17.97 -14.88
C VAL A 274 -16.39 -17.83 -15.30
N LEU A 275 -17.00 -16.66 -15.09
CA LEU A 275 -18.40 -16.41 -15.47
C LEU A 275 -18.61 -16.47 -16.98
N ASN A 276 -17.63 -15.94 -17.72
CA ASN A 276 -17.60 -15.97 -19.17
C ASN A 276 -17.36 -17.39 -19.72
N CYS A 277 -16.53 -18.18 -19.05
CA CYS A 277 -16.29 -19.58 -19.40
C CYS A 277 -17.50 -20.46 -19.18
N ASN A 278 -18.28 -20.22 -18.13
CA ASN A 278 -19.57 -20.88 -17.92
C ASN A 278 -20.58 -20.61 -19.04
N ALA A 279 -20.43 -19.51 -19.80
CA ALA A 279 -21.28 -19.19 -20.95
C ALA A 279 -20.73 -19.76 -22.27
N THR A 280 -19.42 -19.68 -22.46
CA THR A 280 -18.75 -20.05 -23.72
C THR A 280 -18.29 -21.51 -23.78
N GLY A 281 -18.30 -22.23 -22.65
CA GLY A 281 -17.95 -23.64 -22.55
C GLY A 281 -16.45 -23.92 -22.39
N CYS A 282 -15.66 -22.97 -21.86
CA CYS A 282 -14.26 -23.24 -21.49
C CYS A 282 -14.10 -23.86 -20.09
N ASP A 283 -12.99 -24.58 -19.90
CA ASP A 283 -12.63 -25.28 -18.66
C ASP A 283 -11.83 -24.39 -17.69
N GLU A 284 -12.39 -23.24 -17.33
CA GLU A 284 -11.81 -22.38 -16.29
C GLU A 284 -12.69 -22.39 -15.05
N ARG A 285 -12.11 -22.75 -13.90
CA ARG A 285 -12.82 -22.90 -12.63
C ARG A 285 -12.06 -22.22 -11.51
N ASN A 286 -12.77 -21.82 -10.45
CA ASN A 286 -12.16 -21.05 -9.38
C ASN A 286 -12.75 -21.38 -8.00
N ASN A 287 -12.08 -20.91 -6.95
CA ASN A 287 -12.41 -21.14 -5.54
C ASN A 287 -13.46 -20.16 -5.00
N TYR A 288 -14.35 -19.67 -5.86
CA TYR A 288 -15.43 -18.79 -5.45
C TYR A 288 -16.64 -19.61 -4.96
N GLY A 289 -17.61 -18.91 -4.38
CA GLY A 289 -18.85 -19.49 -3.87
C GLY A 289 -19.79 -19.95 -4.99
N PRO A 290 -20.87 -20.67 -4.61
CA PRO A 290 -21.78 -21.33 -5.55
C PRO A 290 -22.41 -20.40 -6.58
N ILE A 291 -22.72 -19.14 -6.24
CA ILE A 291 -23.28 -18.21 -7.24
C ILE A 291 -22.26 -17.99 -8.35
N TRP A 292 -21.00 -17.80 -8.03
CA TRP A 292 -19.97 -17.47 -9.01
C TRP A 292 -19.62 -18.67 -9.89
N GLU A 293 -19.63 -19.88 -9.34
CA GLU A 293 -19.32 -21.10 -10.11
C GLU A 293 -20.46 -21.49 -11.07
N TYR A 294 -21.72 -21.16 -10.77
CA TYR A 294 -22.86 -21.55 -11.60
C TYR A 294 -23.43 -20.43 -12.48
N LEU A 295 -23.11 -19.17 -12.18
CA LEU A 295 -23.58 -18.05 -12.98
C LEU A 295 -22.84 -18.04 -14.33
N SER A 296 -23.62 -17.97 -15.41
CA SER A 296 -23.16 -18.01 -16.80
C SER A 296 -23.48 -16.66 -17.44
N LEU A 297 -22.44 -15.89 -17.76
CA LEU A 297 -22.57 -14.54 -18.31
C LEU A 297 -21.53 -14.31 -19.40
N GLU A 298 -21.98 -14.20 -20.64
CA GLU A 298 -21.12 -13.81 -21.77
C GLU A 298 -20.78 -12.32 -21.65
N MET A 299 -19.49 -11.99 -21.58
CA MET A 299 -19.03 -10.60 -21.42
C MET A 299 -17.61 -10.37 -21.94
N ASN A 300 -17.29 -9.11 -22.26
CA ASN A 300 -15.90 -8.71 -22.44
C ASN A 300 -15.23 -8.54 -21.07
N VAL A 301 -14.52 -9.59 -20.63
CA VAL A 301 -13.89 -9.70 -19.32
C VAL A 301 -12.99 -8.49 -19.03
N GLU A 302 -12.12 -8.10 -19.96
CA GLU A 302 -11.18 -6.99 -19.79
C GLU A 302 -11.89 -5.66 -19.50
N ILE A 303 -12.88 -5.30 -20.33
CA ILE A 303 -13.64 -4.05 -20.18
C ILE A 303 -14.42 -4.06 -18.85
N VAL A 304 -15.08 -5.18 -18.53
CA VAL A 304 -15.88 -5.27 -17.30
C VAL A 304 -15.00 -5.24 -16.05
N SER A 305 -13.81 -5.86 -16.07
CA SER A 305 -12.83 -5.76 -14.97
C SER A 305 -12.42 -4.31 -14.71
N ILE A 306 -12.08 -3.55 -15.76
CA ILE A 306 -11.70 -2.13 -15.64
C ILE A 306 -12.85 -1.30 -15.06
N ILE A 307 -14.08 -1.53 -15.55
CA ILE A 307 -15.27 -0.82 -15.06
C ILE A 307 -15.51 -1.11 -13.57
N LEU A 308 -15.51 -2.38 -13.17
CA LEU A 308 -15.77 -2.79 -11.79
C LEU A 308 -14.68 -2.29 -10.83
N ALA A 309 -13.41 -2.33 -11.23
CA ALA A 309 -12.31 -1.79 -10.45
C ALA A 309 -12.44 -0.26 -10.29
N THR A 310 -12.75 0.45 -11.38
CA THR A 310 -12.96 1.90 -11.36
C THR A 310 -14.11 2.30 -10.44
N ILE A 311 -15.23 1.58 -10.48
CA ILE A 311 -16.38 1.82 -9.60
C ILE A 311 -15.99 1.68 -8.13
N VAL A 312 -15.25 0.63 -7.76
CA VAL A 312 -14.81 0.42 -6.38
C VAL A 312 -13.84 1.50 -5.92
N ILE A 313 -12.89 1.89 -6.78
CA ILE A 313 -11.97 2.99 -6.47
C ILE A 313 -12.75 4.29 -6.20
N ILE A 314 -13.73 4.64 -7.05
CA ILE A 314 -14.57 5.83 -6.86
C ILE A 314 -15.35 5.73 -5.55
N LEU A 315 -15.98 4.59 -5.25
CA LEU A 315 -16.71 4.38 -4.00
C LEU A 315 -15.80 4.53 -2.77
N MET A 316 -14.59 3.97 -2.82
CA MET A 316 -13.58 4.13 -1.77
C MET A 316 -13.18 5.60 -1.57
N LEU A 317 -12.97 6.36 -2.66
CA LEU A 317 -12.67 7.78 -2.60
C LEU A 317 -13.83 8.60 -2.00
N LEU A 318 -15.08 8.26 -2.32
CA LEU A 318 -16.26 8.91 -1.73
C LEU A 318 -16.37 8.63 -0.23
N ILE A 319 -16.12 7.38 0.20
CA ILE A 319 -16.06 6.99 1.61
C ILE A 319 -14.93 7.78 2.30
N TYR A 320 -13.75 7.84 1.69
CA TYR A 320 -12.61 8.59 2.21
C TYR A 320 -12.97 10.06 2.45
N ILE A 321 -13.51 10.78 1.46
CA ILE A 321 -13.90 12.20 1.63
C ILE A 321 -14.87 12.36 2.80
N LYS A 322 -15.86 11.47 2.86
CA LYS A 322 -16.89 11.51 3.91
C LYS A 322 -16.27 11.31 5.29
N LEU A 323 -15.45 10.28 5.47
CA LEU A 323 -14.76 10.03 6.74
C LEU A 323 -13.76 11.14 7.09
N PHE A 324 -13.06 11.68 6.09
CA PHE A 324 -12.12 12.78 6.27
C PHE A 324 -12.79 14.02 6.86
N ASN A 325 -14.05 14.30 6.51
CA ASN A 325 -14.77 15.45 7.05
C ASN A 325 -15.48 15.15 8.39
N ILE A 326 -15.90 13.90 8.63
CA ILE A 326 -16.73 13.53 9.78
C ILE A 326 -15.91 13.07 10.99
N LEU A 327 -14.91 12.22 10.77
CA LEU A 327 -14.20 11.56 11.87
C LEU A 327 -13.27 12.54 12.59
N GLN A 328 -13.08 12.37 13.90
CA GLN A 328 -12.10 13.16 14.67
C GLN A 328 -10.71 12.51 14.77
N VAL A 329 -10.50 11.40 14.06
CA VAL A 329 -9.20 10.72 13.93
C VAL A 329 -8.16 11.66 13.30
N ASP A 330 -6.91 11.47 13.70
CA ASP A 330 -5.76 12.09 13.05
C ASP A 330 -5.83 11.92 11.52
N LYS A 331 -5.76 13.04 10.80
CA LYS A 331 -6.02 13.07 9.35
C LYS A 331 -4.89 12.46 8.53
N PHE A 332 -3.66 12.45 9.05
CA PHE A 332 -2.57 11.73 8.41
C PHE A 332 -2.78 10.23 8.56
N ILE A 333 -3.13 9.75 9.75
CA ILE A 333 -3.43 8.33 9.97
C ILE A 333 -4.59 7.87 9.11
N LEU A 334 -5.68 8.65 9.05
CA LEU A 334 -6.82 8.34 8.20
C LEU A 334 -6.42 8.32 6.72
N GLN A 335 -5.62 9.27 6.25
CA GLN A 335 -5.12 9.28 4.88
C GLN A 335 -4.26 8.04 4.59
N PHE A 336 -3.33 7.69 5.49
CA PHE A 336 -2.49 6.50 5.38
C PHE A 336 -3.33 5.22 5.24
N LEU A 337 -4.38 5.03 6.06
CA LEU A 337 -5.23 3.84 5.97
C LEU A 337 -5.74 3.62 4.55
N PHE A 338 -6.15 4.69 3.86
CA PHE A 338 -6.72 4.64 2.52
C PHE A 338 -5.72 4.44 1.40
N ILE A 339 -4.42 4.62 1.64
CA ILE A 339 -3.35 4.32 0.68
C ILE A 339 -2.41 3.25 1.21
N SER A 340 -2.87 2.50 2.20
CA SER A 340 -2.07 1.47 2.85
C SER A 340 -1.80 0.31 1.88
N PRO A 341 -0.70 -0.43 2.08
CA PRO A 341 -0.32 -1.46 1.12
C PRO A 341 -1.36 -2.58 0.90
N PRO A 342 -2.13 -3.05 1.91
CA PRO A 342 -3.20 -4.01 1.67
C PRO A 342 -4.31 -3.43 0.78
N ILE A 343 -4.60 -2.13 0.95
CA ILE A 343 -5.66 -1.49 0.17
C ILE A 343 -5.21 -1.30 -1.28
N VAL A 344 -4.00 -0.78 -1.47
CA VAL A 344 -3.43 -0.59 -2.81
C VAL A 344 -3.30 -1.92 -3.54
N PHE A 345 -2.81 -2.96 -2.86
CA PHE A 345 -2.64 -4.28 -3.45
C PHE A 345 -3.97 -4.87 -3.95
N GLY A 346 -5.04 -4.83 -3.14
CA GLY A 346 -6.33 -5.34 -3.60
C GLY A 346 -6.98 -4.51 -4.70
N LEU A 347 -6.77 -3.19 -4.74
CA LEU A 347 -7.30 -2.33 -5.80
C LEU A 347 -6.52 -2.44 -7.12
N GLU A 348 -5.19 -2.57 -7.05
CA GLU A 348 -4.37 -2.98 -8.20
C GLU A 348 -4.86 -4.31 -8.77
N ARG A 349 -5.17 -5.23 -7.83
CA ARG A 349 -5.85 -6.52 -8.00
C ARG A 349 -7.09 -6.51 -8.88
N GLY A 350 -7.89 -5.45 -8.72
CA GLY A 350 -9.32 -5.53 -9.01
C GLY A 350 -10.01 -6.61 -8.17
N GLN A 351 -9.49 -6.89 -6.96
CA GLN A 351 -9.91 -8.03 -6.15
C GLN A 351 -11.33 -7.83 -5.63
N PHE A 352 -12.18 -8.83 -5.84
CA PHE A 352 -13.59 -8.79 -5.47
C PHE A 352 -13.84 -8.75 -3.96
N ASP A 353 -12.84 -9.08 -3.14
CA ASP A 353 -12.95 -9.00 -1.69
C ASP A 353 -13.32 -7.57 -1.23
N PHE A 354 -12.86 -6.54 -1.95
CA PHE A 354 -13.25 -5.14 -1.73
C PHE A 354 -14.76 -4.92 -1.90
N HIS A 355 -15.33 -5.41 -3.00
CA HIS A 355 -16.76 -5.27 -3.30
C HIS A 355 -17.58 -5.90 -2.18
N PHE A 356 -17.22 -7.10 -1.73
CA PHE A 356 -17.99 -7.81 -0.70
C PHE A 356 -17.83 -7.23 0.70
N VAL A 357 -16.67 -6.64 1.02
CA VAL A 357 -16.51 -5.87 2.26
C VAL A 357 -17.38 -4.60 2.25
N LEU A 358 -17.43 -3.88 1.12
CA LEU A 358 -18.29 -2.70 0.98
C LEU A 358 -19.79 -3.05 1.01
N ILE A 359 -20.21 -4.13 0.34
CA ILE A 359 -21.58 -4.65 0.38
C ILE A 359 -21.95 -5.03 1.81
N SER A 360 -21.06 -5.75 2.51
CA SER A 360 -21.27 -6.16 3.90
C SER A 360 -21.38 -4.97 4.85
N LEU A 361 -20.51 -3.96 4.67
CA LEU A 361 -20.57 -2.72 5.45
C LEU A 361 -21.88 -1.98 5.21
N TYR A 362 -22.28 -1.83 3.95
CA TYR A 362 -23.55 -1.20 3.61
C TYR A 362 -24.74 -1.95 4.21
N ALA A 363 -24.75 -3.28 4.12
CA ALA A 363 -25.78 -4.13 4.71
C ALA A 363 -25.94 -3.89 6.21
N LEU A 364 -24.83 -3.85 6.97
CA LEU A 364 -24.86 -3.60 8.40
C LEU A 364 -25.32 -2.17 8.74
N LEU A 365 -24.95 -1.17 7.93
CA LEU A 365 -25.37 0.22 8.12
C LEU A 365 -26.87 0.43 7.87
N ILE A 366 -27.46 -0.27 6.90
CA ILE A 366 -28.91 -0.20 6.63
C ILE A 366 -29.73 -1.16 7.48
N PHE A 367 -29.09 -2.06 8.25
CA PHE A 367 -29.77 -3.13 9.00
C PHE A 367 -30.92 -2.61 9.85
N LYS A 368 -30.73 -1.50 10.56
CA LYS A 368 -31.79 -0.87 11.38
C LYS A 368 -32.95 -0.31 10.56
N LYS A 369 -32.70 0.12 9.31
CA LYS A 369 -33.71 0.69 8.42
C LYS A 369 -34.45 -0.39 7.62
N ASN A 370 -33.73 -1.38 7.10
CA ASN A 370 -34.29 -2.46 6.29
C ASN A 370 -33.50 -3.76 6.49
N LYS A 371 -33.97 -4.57 7.45
CA LYS A 371 -33.34 -5.85 7.83
C LYS A 371 -33.35 -6.88 6.69
N LEU A 372 -34.44 -6.94 5.93
CA LEU A 372 -34.58 -7.90 4.84
C LEU A 372 -33.49 -7.67 3.78
N ILE A 373 -33.33 -6.42 3.33
CA ILE A 373 -32.29 -6.08 2.34
C ILE A 373 -30.89 -6.34 2.94
N ALA A 374 -30.65 -5.98 4.20
CA ALA A 374 -29.37 -6.25 4.86
C ALA A 374 -29.02 -7.75 4.86
N TYR A 375 -29.96 -8.61 5.26
CA TYR A 375 -29.74 -10.05 5.25
C TYR A 375 -29.56 -10.61 3.83
N LEU A 376 -30.34 -10.14 2.85
CA LEU A 376 -30.19 -10.56 1.45
C LEU A 376 -28.81 -10.20 0.90
N LEU A 377 -28.30 -9.01 1.21
CA LEU A 377 -26.96 -8.58 0.80
C LEU A 377 -25.85 -9.41 1.46
N ILE A 378 -25.98 -9.72 2.76
CA ILE A 378 -25.01 -10.58 3.47
C ILE A 378 -25.05 -12.00 2.89
N CYS A 379 -26.24 -12.57 2.68
CA CYS A 379 -26.38 -13.88 2.06
C CYS A 379 -25.76 -13.89 0.66
N PHE A 380 -26.04 -12.87 -0.17
CA PHE A 380 -25.44 -12.73 -1.49
C PHE A 380 -23.90 -12.73 -1.42
N ALA A 381 -23.31 -11.94 -0.51
CA ALA A 381 -21.86 -11.90 -0.32
C ALA A 381 -21.29 -13.28 0.07
N ILE A 382 -21.97 -14.02 0.95
CA ILE A 382 -21.58 -15.38 1.37
C ILE A 382 -21.62 -16.38 0.21
N GLN A 383 -22.64 -16.26 -0.65
CA GLN A 383 -22.79 -17.17 -1.78
C GLN A 383 -21.79 -16.89 -2.91
N VAL A 384 -21.06 -15.76 -2.88
CA VAL A 384 -19.97 -15.47 -3.81
C VAL A 384 -18.59 -15.71 -3.20
N LYS A 385 -18.40 -15.43 -1.91
CA LYS A 385 -17.16 -15.69 -1.16
C LYS A 385 -17.50 -16.27 0.20
N LEU A 386 -16.67 -17.18 0.70
CA LEU A 386 -16.94 -17.86 1.96
C LEU A 386 -16.85 -16.93 3.19
N TYR A 387 -15.78 -16.14 3.28
CA TYR A 387 -15.38 -15.44 4.51
C TYR A 387 -16.41 -14.43 5.10
N PRO A 388 -17.34 -13.80 4.34
CA PRO A 388 -18.44 -13.01 4.90
C PRO A 388 -19.38 -13.81 5.81
N ILE A 389 -19.36 -15.15 5.78
CA ILE A 389 -20.18 -15.96 6.70
C ILE A 389 -19.84 -15.67 8.17
N PHE A 390 -18.58 -15.33 8.42
CA PHE A 390 -18.08 -15.02 9.74
C PHE A 390 -18.67 -13.74 10.34
N LEU A 391 -19.29 -12.86 9.54
CA LEU A 391 -20.07 -11.73 10.05
C LEU A 391 -21.21 -12.18 10.97
N PHE A 392 -21.83 -13.33 10.67
CA PHE A 392 -22.93 -13.84 11.49
C PHE A 392 -22.51 -14.12 12.93
N ALA A 393 -21.24 -14.47 13.18
CA ALA A 393 -20.76 -14.67 14.55
C ALA A 393 -20.91 -13.38 15.38
N GLY A 394 -20.47 -12.23 14.85
CA GLY A 394 -20.61 -10.94 15.52
C GLY A 394 -22.06 -10.44 15.58
N ILE A 395 -22.86 -10.71 14.55
CA ILE A 395 -24.31 -10.37 14.54
C ILE A 395 -25.05 -11.15 15.63
N VAL A 396 -24.86 -12.47 15.68
CA VAL A 396 -25.45 -13.36 16.69
C VAL A 396 -25.00 -12.93 18.08
N PHE A 397 -23.70 -12.66 18.25
CA PHE A 397 -23.13 -12.22 19.51
C PHE A 397 -23.75 -10.89 19.99
N TYR A 398 -23.91 -9.92 19.09
CA TYR A 398 -24.56 -8.64 19.40
C TYR A 398 -26.01 -8.83 19.85
N PHE A 399 -26.83 -9.57 19.10
CA PHE A 399 -28.25 -9.76 19.45
C PHE A 399 -28.44 -10.60 20.70
N TYR A 400 -27.56 -11.57 20.96
CA TYR A 400 -27.54 -12.31 22.21
C TYR A 400 -27.34 -11.36 23.39
N LYS A 401 -26.33 -10.47 23.33
CA LYS A 401 -26.07 -9.51 24.41
C LYS A 401 -27.19 -8.50 24.58
N MET A 402 -27.73 -7.98 23.48
CA MET A 402 -28.83 -7.01 23.49
C MET A 402 -30.18 -7.66 23.87
N LYS A 403 -30.22 -8.98 24.07
CA LYS A 403 -31.43 -9.76 24.38
C LYS A 403 -32.53 -9.60 23.31
N GLU A 404 -32.14 -9.37 22.05
CA GLU A 404 -33.06 -9.24 20.91
C GLU A 404 -33.35 -10.62 20.31
N THR A 405 -34.15 -11.43 21.01
CA THR A 405 -34.39 -12.85 20.69
C THR A 405 -34.87 -13.10 19.26
N LYS A 406 -35.76 -12.25 18.72
CA LYS A 406 -36.25 -12.38 17.35
C LYS A 406 -35.10 -12.24 16.33
N ASN A 407 -34.29 -11.20 16.45
CA ASN A 407 -33.18 -10.95 15.52
C ASN A 407 -32.07 -11.99 15.69
N LEU A 408 -31.88 -12.50 16.91
CA LEU A 408 -30.98 -13.61 17.20
C LEU A 408 -31.41 -14.88 16.45
N ILE A 409 -32.68 -15.28 16.54
CA ILE A 409 -33.23 -16.45 15.86
C ILE A 409 -33.14 -16.29 14.34
N GLU A 410 -33.54 -15.13 13.81
CA GLU A 410 -33.43 -14.82 12.37
C GLU A 410 -31.98 -14.97 11.86
N SER A 411 -31.01 -14.43 12.62
CA SER A 411 -29.59 -14.52 12.28
C SER A 411 -29.06 -15.96 12.33
N LEU A 412 -29.47 -16.75 13.33
CA LEU A 412 -29.07 -18.16 13.47
C LEU A 412 -29.66 -19.03 12.36
N VAL A 413 -30.93 -18.83 12.01
CA VAL A 413 -31.58 -19.55 10.91
C VAL A 413 -30.88 -19.26 9.59
N LEU A 414 -30.56 -17.99 9.31
CA LEU A 414 -29.84 -17.61 8.09
C LEU A 414 -28.41 -18.15 8.06
N LEU A 415 -27.70 -18.14 9.19
CA LEU A 415 -26.39 -18.78 9.31
C LEU A 415 -26.46 -20.27 8.98
N LEU A 416 -27.44 -20.98 9.54
CA LEU A 416 -27.66 -22.41 9.29
C LEU A 416 -27.95 -22.66 7.80
N ILE A 417 -28.88 -21.90 7.20
CA ILE A 417 -29.23 -22.04 5.78
C ILE A 417 -27.99 -21.83 4.90
N ASN A 418 -27.24 -20.74 5.09
CA ASN A 418 -26.04 -20.46 4.30
C ASN A 418 -24.98 -21.55 4.49
N SER A 419 -24.76 -22.01 5.73
CA SER A 419 -23.80 -23.08 6.03
C SER A 419 -24.19 -24.38 5.35
N SER A 420 -25.48 -24.76 5.39
CA SER A 420 -25.98 -25.97 4.72
C SER A 420 -25.81 -25.89 3.20
N VAL A 421 -26.10 -24.74 2.59
CA VAL A 421 -25.90 -24.52 1.14
C VAL A 421 -24.42 -24.65 0.77
N LEU A 422 -23.53 -24.02 1.54
CA LEU A 422 -22.09 -24.07 1.30
C LEU A 422 -21.54 -25.48 1.49
N LEU A 423 -21.91 -26.18 2.57
CA LEU A 423 -21.51 -27.57 2.80
C LEU A 423 -21.96 -28.46 1.64
N PHE A 424 -23.22 -28.36 1.21
CA PHE A 424 -23.72 -29.11 0.06
C PHE A 424 -22.93 -28.80 -1.22
N TYR A 425 -22.65 -27.53 -1.48
CA TYR A 425 -21.82 -27.11 -2.61
C TYR A 425 -20.41 -27.73 -2.56
N TYR A 426 -19.73 -27.63 -1.42
CA TYR A 426 -18.37 -28.15 -1.27
C TYR A 426 -18.27 -29.67 -1.38
N PHE A 427 -19.27 -30.40 -0.85
CA PHE A 427 -19.37 -31.85 -1.05
C PHE A 427 -19.61 -32.20 -2.52
N ARG A 428 -20.45 -31.45 -3.23
CA ARG A 428 -20.76 -31.70 -4.65
C ARG A 428 -19.57 -31.44 -5.58
N VAL A 429 -18.78 -30.40 -5.31
CA VAL A 429 -17.72 -29.92 -6.20
C VAL A 429 -16.36 -30.60 -5.94
N ASN A 430 -16.26 -31.46 -4.92
CA ASN A 430 -15.03 -32.09 -4.45
C ASN A 430 -13.90 -31.07 -4.20
N PHE A 431 -14.21 -30.07 -3.36
CA PHE A 431 -13.40 -28.85 -3.23
C PHE A 431 -11.97 -29.10 -2.69
N SER A 432 -11.68 -30.25 -2.09
CA SER A 432 -10.34 -30.57 -1.55
C SER A 432 -9.24 -30.52 -2.59
N GLU A 433 -9.54 -30.82 -3.86
CA GLU A 433 -8.57 -30.72 -4.97
C GLU A 433 -8.35 -29.28 -5.43
N ARG A 434 -9.21 -28.34 -5.02
CA ARG A 434 -9.23 -26.96 -5.52
C ARG A 434 -8.76 -25.94 -4.48
N ILE A 435 -8.76 -26.27 -3.19
CA ILE A 435 -8.24 -25.38 -2.14
C ILE A 435 -6.79 -25.03 -2.48
N GLN A 436 -6.57 -23.79 -2.91
CA GLN A 436 -5.23 -23.25 -3.02
C GLN A 436 -4.69 -23.11 -1.60
N ASP A 437 -3.68 -23.90 -1.27
CA ASP A 437 -2.89 -23.63 -0.09
C ASP A 437 -2.16 -22.31 -0.31
N GLN A 438 -2.61 -21.27 0.39
CA GLN A 438 -2.00 -19.94 0.31
C GLN A 438 -0.75 -19.84 1.19
N SER A 439 -0.40 -20.91 1.90
CA SER A 439 0.80 -20.96 2.71
C SER A 439 2.08 -21.05 1.88
N GLY A 440 3.17 -20.53 2.42
CA GLY A 440 4.43 -20.42 1.68
C GLY A 440 4.41 -19.35 0.58
N ILE A 441 3.33 -18.58 0.44
CA ILE A 441 3.33 -17.32 -0.31
C ILE A 441 3.78 -16.23 0.66
N SER A 442 4.77 -15.42 0.24
CA SER A 442 5.41 -14.42 1.10
C SER A 442 4.43 -13.45 1.77
N GLN A 443 3.27 -13.22 1.18
CA GLN A 443 2.34 -12.13 1.46
C GLN A 443 1.02 -12.63 2.05
N THR A 444 1.14 -13.37 3.15
CA THR A 444 0.00 -13.94 3.84
C THR A 444 0.01 -13.67 5.32
N TYR A 445 -1.19 -13.63 5.89
CA TYR A 445 -1.44 -13.50 7.31
C TYR A 445 -2.43 -14.56 7.78
N GLY A 446 -2.36 -14.87 9.07
CA GLY A 446 -3.26 -15.82 9.72
C GLY A 446 -2.47 -16.84 10.55
N ILE A 447 -3.18 -17.52 11.45
CA ILE A 447 -2.58 -18.51 12.36
C ILE A 447 -1.93 -19.65 11.57
N GLN A 448 -2.65 -20.18 10.58
CA GLN A 448 -2.14 -21.23 9.68
C GLN A 448 -0.93 -20.74 8.86
N SER A 449 -1.05 -19.60 8.16
CA SER A 449 0.06 -19.04 7.38
C SER A 449 1.30 -18.79 8.23
N HIS A 450 1.16 -18.19 9.41
CA HIS A 450 2.28 -17.98 10.31
C HIS A 450 2.89 -19.28 10.83
N ALA A 451 2.09 -20.33 11.06
CA ALA A 451 2.60 -21.62 11.51
C ALA A 451 3.42 -22.30 10.42
N GLN A 452 2.93 -22.29 9.17
CA GLN A 452 3.67 -22.80 8.02
C GLN A 452 4.94 -21.99 7.77
N ASN A 453 4.86 -20.67 7.86
CA ASN A 453 6.01 -19.78 7.77
C ASN A 453 7.08 -20.04 8.85
N TYR A 454 6.68 -20.42 10.07
CA TYR A 454 7.62 -20.85 11.11
C TYR A 454 8.20 -22.24 10.84
N ASN A 455 7.40 -23.16 10.33
CA ASN A 455 7.87 -24.48 9.90
C ASN A 455 8.94 -24.34 8.82
N ASP A 456 8.67 -23.57 7.78
CA ASP A 456 9.59 -23.35 6.65
C ASP A 456 10.87 -22.63 7.09
N PHE A 457 10.77 -21.66 7.99
CA PHE A 457 11.93 -20.84 8.41
C PHE A 457 12.77 -21.48 9.52
N LEU A 458 12.12 -21.95 10.59
CA LEU A 458 12.82 -22.49 11.77
C LEU A 458 13.03 -24.01 11.67
N ASN A 459 12.49 -24.66 10.63
CA ASN A 459 12.49 -26.10 10.44
C ASN A 459 11.94 -26.85 11.67
N VAL A 460 10.87 -26.32 12.25
CA VAL A 460 10.14 -26.91 13.40
C VAL A 460 8.81 -27.46 12.92
N ASP A 461 8.41 -28.60 13.50
CA ASP A 461 7.10 -29.20 13.23
C ASP A 461 5.96 -28.17 13.31
N LEU A 462 5.05 -28.22 12.35
CA LEU A 462 3.89 -27.34 12.26
C LEU A 462 3.07 -27.29 13.57
N LEU A 463 2.97 -28.43 14.28
CA LEU A 463 2.31 -28.51 15.58
C LEU A 463 2.99 -27.61 16.64
N ILE A 464 4.32 -27.56 16.63
CA ILE A 464 5.10 -26.69 17.53
C ILE A 464 4.84 -25.22 17.16
N GLY A 465 4.76 -24.90 15.87
CA GLY A 465 4.36 -23.58 15.39
C GLY A 465 3.00 -23.13 15.93
N TYR A 466 1.99 -24.00 15.87
CA TYR A 466 0.66 -23.72 16.44
C TYR A 466 0.68 -23.56 17.96
N LEU A 467 1.37 -24.45 18.69
CA LEU A 467 1.47 -24.38 20.15
C LEU A 467 2.17 -23.10 20.61
N GLY A 468 3.26 -22.70 19.93
CA GLY A 468 3.97 -21.46 20.21
C GLY A 468 3.07 -20.23 20.06
N GLN A 469 2.32 -20.14 18.96
CA GLN A 469 1.36 -19.06 18.75
C GLN A 469 0.25 -19.04 19.82
N LEU A 470 -0.30 -20.21 20.17
CA LEU A 470 -1.34 -20.33 21.19
C LEU A 470 -0.84 -19.81 22.55
N ILE A 471 0.37 -20.17 22.96
CA ILE A 471 0.98 -19.67 24.21
C ILE A 471 1.10 -18.15 24.19
N ILE A 472 1.59 -17.56 23.08
CA ILE A 472 1.71 -16.10 22.95
C ILE A 472 0.33 -15.44 23.04
N ILE A 473 -0.68 -15.99 22.37
CA ILE A 473 -2.06 -15.48 22.40
C ILE A 473 -2.62 -15.48 23.82
N LEU A 474 -2.45 -16.59 24.55
CA LEU A 474 -2.90 -16.69 25.94
C LEU A 474 -2.19 -15.69 26.86
N LEU A 475 -0.89 -15.48 26.69
CA LEU A 475 -0.11 -14.48 27.44
C LEU A 475 -0.61 -13.05 27.14
N LEU A 476 -0.87 -12.73 25.87
CA LEU A 476 -1.40 -11.42 25.46
C LEU A 476 -2.82 -11.18 26.01
N ILE A 477 -3.70 -12.19 25.97
CA ILE A 477 -5.03 -12.10 26.58
C ILE A 477 -4.90 -11.86 28.10
N GLY A 478 -4.01 -12.59 28.78
CA GLY A 478 -3.71 -12.40 30.21
C GLY A 478 -3.20 -10.99 30.52
N TYR A 479 -2.33 -10.45 29.66
CA TYR A 479 -1.86 -9.06 29.75
C TYR A 479 -3.01 -8.06 29.61
N PHE A 480 -3.89 -8.22 28.62
CA PHE A 480 -5.04 -7.32 28.44
C PHE A 480 -6.04 -7.39 29.60
N LEU A 481 -6.28 -8.59 30.14
CA LEU A 481 -7.10 -8.77 31.35
C LEU A 481 -6.54 -8.00 32.56
N LYS A 482 -5.21 -7.91 32.68
CA LYS A 482 -4.54 -7.19 33.78
C LYS A 482 -4.53 -5.67 33.58
N VAL A 483 -4.20 -5.20 32.38
CA VAL A 483 -3.92 -3.78 32.12
C VAL A 483 -5.19 -2.97 31.79
N ARG A 484 -6.20 -3.58 31.14
CA ARG A 484 -7.28 -2.85 30.47
C ARG A 484 -8.67 -2.87 31.12
N GLN A 485 -8.79 -3.24 32.40
CA GLN A 485 -10.09 -3.24 33.11
C GLN A 485 -10.81 -1.88 33.10
N ASN A 486 -10.12 -0.76 32.79
CA ASN A 486 -10.66 0.61 32.87
C ASN A 486 -10.89 1.31 31.50
N GLU A 487 -10.52 0.72 30.36
CA GLU A 487 -10.54 1.38 29.04
C GLU A 487 -11.30 0.59 27.96
N SER A 488 -12.40 -0.07 28.32
CA SER A 488 -13.27 -0.70 27.30
C SER A 488 -13.80 0.34 26.33
N LEU A 489 -13.92 0.01 25.04
CA LEU A 489 -14.60 0.84 24.05
C LEU A 489 -15.92 1.40 24.62
N LYS A 490 -16.14 2.71 24.46
CA LYS A 490 -17.29 3.42 25.07
C LYS A 490 -18.63 2.90 24.56
N GLU A 491 -18.70 2.39 23.32
CA GLU A 491 -19.85 1.63 22.81
C GLU A 491 -19.38 0.57 21.79
N HIS A 492 -19.66 -0.70 22.05
CA HIS A 492 -19.44 -1.76 21.05
C HIS A 492 -20.58 -1.73 20.02
N ASN A 493 -20.32 -1.08 18.88
CA ASN A 493 -21.28 -0.95 17.81
C ASN A 493 -21.47 -2.30 17.07
N PHE A 494 -22.68 -2.54 16.59
CA PHE A 494 -23.07 -3.70 15.78
C PHE A 494 -22.10 -3.95 14.60
N VAL A 495 -21.68 -2.88 13.92
CA VAL A 495 -20.74 -2.94 12.80
C VAL A 495 -19.35 -3.39 13.26
N TYR A 496 -18.84 -2.81 14.36
CA TYR A 496 -17.53 -3.14 14.92
C TYR A 496 -17.46 -4.62 15.30
N LEU A 497 -18.43 -5.13 16.07
CA LEU A 497 -18.44 -6.53 16.48
C LEU A 497 -18.53 -7.50 15.30
N SER A 498 -19.35 -7.17 14.30
CA SER A 498 -19.50 -7.99 13.09
C SER A 498 -18.18 -8.10 12.33
N PHE A 499 -17.51 -6.98 12.02
CA PHE A 499 -16.23 -7.02 11.30
C PHE A 499 -15.06 -7.56 12.14
N SER A 500 -15.04 -7.32 13.46
CA SER A 500 -14.04 -7.94 14.34
C SER A 500 -14.19 -9.46 14.36
N SER A 501 -15.42 -9.99 14.39
CA SER A 501 -15.64 -11.44 14.30
C SER A 501 -15.21 -12.02 12.95
N MET A 502 -15.50 -11.29 11.88
CA MET A 502 -15.10 -11.65 10.52
C MET A 502 -13.58 -11.73 10.41
N PHE A 503 -12.86 -10.75 10.94
CA PHE A 503 -11.40 -10.74 11.00
C PHE A 503 -10.84 -11.90 11.84
N ILE A 504 -11.32 -12.14 13.06
CA ILE A 504 -10.83 -13.23 13.91
C ILE A 504 -10.99 -14.57 13.20
N LEU A 505 -12.21 -14.88 12.75
CA LEU A 505 -12.51 -16.20 12.19
C LEU A 505 -11.84 -16.41 10.84
N SER A 506 -11.74 -15.38 9.99
CA SER A 506 -10.93 -15.47 8.77
C SER A 506 -9.46 -15.71 9.10
N SER A 507 -8.92 -15.10 10.16
CA SER A 507 -7.51 -15.18 10.53
C SER A 507 -7.08 -16.54 11.10
N LEU A 508 -8.02 -17.45 11.37
CA LEU A 508 -7.69 -18.82 11.78
C LEU A 508 -7.05 -19.62 10.62
N ILE A 509 -7.41 -19.29 9.38
CA ILE A 509 -6.85 -19.88 8.16
C ILE A 509 -5.82 -18.95 7.52
N GLY A 510 -5.08 -19.45 6.53
CA GLY A 510 -4.17 -18.62 5.73
C GLY A 510 -4.93 -17.69 4.79
N ASN A 511 -4.55 -16.41 4.75
CA ASN A 511 -5.15 -15.40 3.87
C ASN A 511 -4.07 -14.55 3.21
N ILE A 512 -4.31 -14.14 1.97
CA ILE A 512 -3.48 -13.12 1.31
C ILE A 512 -3.76 -11.72 1.90
N ASP A 513 -2.70 -10.92 2.03
CA ASP A 513 -2.70 -9.64 2.74
C ASP A 513 -3.71 -8.60 2.23
N PHE A 514 -4.14 -8.62 0.96
CA PHE A 514 -5.21 -7.73 0.48
C PHE A 514 -6.53 -7.89 1.28
N ARG A 515 -6.73 -9.04 1.94
CA ARG A 515 -7.92 -9.34 2.74
C ARG A 515 -7.93 -8.61 4.10
N LEU A 516 -6.81 -7.98 4.49
CA LEU A 516 -6.76 -7.05 5.64
C LEU A 516 -7.66 -5.82 5.46
N ILE A 517 -8.26 -5.60 4.29
CA ILE A 517 -9.35 -4.63 4.16
C ILE A 517 -10.52 -4.90 5.14
N ILE A 518 -10.79 -6.17 5.49
CA ILE A 518 -11.77 -6.53 6.53
C ILE A 518 -11.40 -5.88 7.87
N PHE A 519 -10.11 -5.83 8.19
CA PHE A 519 -9.57 -5.28 9.43
C PHE A 519 -9.55 -3.74 9.44
N CYS A 520 -9.58 -3.08 8.29
CA CYS A 520 -9.61 -1.61 8.23
C CYS A 520 -10.84 -1.02 8.93
N ILE A 521 -11.99 -1.69 8.86
CA ILE A 521 -13.23 -1.22 9.49
C ILE A 521 -13.13 -1.18 11.02
N PRO A 522 -12.81 -2.28 11.73
CA PRO A 522 -12.66 -2.25 13.18
C PRO A 522 -11.47 -1.38 13.62
N LEU A 523 -10.41 -1.26 12.81
CA LEU A 523 -9.31 -0.35 13.12
C LEU A 523 -9.73 1.12 13.13
N VAL A 524 -10.61 1.56 12.23
CA VAL A 524 -11.14 2.93 12.26
C VAL A 524 -11.84 3.22 13.60
N PHE A 525 -12.67 2.29 14.10
CA PHE A 525 -13.30 2.43 15.42
C PHE A 525 -12.28 2.47 16.56
N LEU A 526 -11.19 1.70 16.48
CA LEU A 526 -10.13 1.76 17.49
C LEU A 526 -9.44 3.13 17.49
N LEU A 527 -9.17 3.69 16.32
CA LEU A 527 -8.53 4.99 16.16
C LEU A 527 -9.42 6.16 16.61
N GLU A 528 -10.74 6.04 16.46
CA GLU A 528 -11.69 7.03 17.00
C GLU A 528 -11.64 7.13 18.53
N ASN A 529 -11.31 6.03 19.21
CA ASN A 529 -11.15 6.03 20.67
C ASN A 529 -9.79 6.59 21.12
N GLY A 530 -8.91 6.94 20.18
CA GLY A 530 -7.59 7.51 20.44
C GLY A 530 -6.44 6.59 20.04
N ILE A 531 -5.24 7.17 19.96
CA ILE A 531 -4.02 6.46 19.60
C ILE A 531 -3.45 5.83 20.87
N ASN A 532 -3.51 4.49 20.95
CA ASN A 532 -2.95 3.70 22.05
C ASN A 532 -2.16 2.51 21.50
N PHE A 533 -1.57 1.71 22.40
CA PHE A 533 -0.77 0.54 22.02
C PHE A 533 -1.47 -0.38 21.00
N VAL A 534 -2.76 -0.67 21.19
CA VAL A 534 -3.50 -1.57 20.30
C VAL A 534 -3.77 -0.92 18.94
N SER A 535 -4.20 0.36 18.90
CA SER A 535 -4.40 1.02 17.62
C SER A 535 -3.07 1.19 16.85
N ILE A 536 -1.95 1.41 17.56
CA ILE A 536 -0.60 1.47 16.97
C ILE A 536 -0.22 0.10 16.39
N SER A 537 -0.44 -1.00 17.12
CA SER A 537 -0.24 -2.35 16.58
C SER A 537 -1.11 -2.60 15.33
N GLY A 538 -2.36 -2.14 15.33
CA GLY A 538 -3.21 -2.20 14.15
C GLY A 538 -2.67 -1.42 12.95
N LEU A 539 -2.14 -0.22 13.17
CA LEU A 539 -1.48 0.56 12.11
C LEU A 539 -0.23 -0.15 11.59
N TYR A 540 0.57 -0.73 12.47
CA TYR A 540 1.76 -1.47 12.05
C TYR A 540 1.41 -2.75 11.29
N LEU A 541 0.35 -3.47 11.66
CA LEU A 541 -0.13 -4.61 10.88
C LEU A 541 -0.45 -4.23 9.44
N ILE A 542 -1.18 -3.13 9.24
CA ILE A 542 -1.53 -2.64 7.91
C ILE A 542 -0.32 -2.06 7.17
N ALA A 543 0.59 -1.38 7.87
CA ALA A 543 1.79 -0.77 7.29
C ALA A 543 2.82 -1.79 6.81
N SER A 544 2.93 -2.90 7.52
CA SER A 544 3.92 -3.96 7.27
C SER A 544 3.43 -5.05 6.32
N SER A 545 2.15 -5.05 5.97
CA SER A 545 1.54 -6.01 5.06
C SER A 545 1.27 -5.37 3.70
N PRO A 546 1.60 -5.96 2.54
CA PRO A 546 2.18 -7.29 2.44
C PRO A 546 3.63 -7.37 2.87
N SER A 547 3.96 -8.32 3.75
CA SER A 547 5.36 -8.53 4.15
C SER A 547 5.99 -9.46 3.13
N MET A 548 7.20 -9.21 2.60
CA MET A 548 7.87 -10.18 1.73
C MET A 548 8.61 -11.21 2.59
N TYR A 549 7.87 -12.12 3.21
CA TYR A 549 8.38 -13.08 4.21
C TYR A 549 9.63 -13.85 3.74
N PHE A 550 9.71 -14.23 2.45
CA PHE A 550 10.82 -15.02 1.92
C PHE A 550 12.10 -14.22 1.63
N ASN A 551 12.02 -12.95 1.23
CA ASN A 551 13.22 -12.15 0.94
C ASN A 551 13.90 -11.64 2.22
N GLY A 552 13.11 -11.23 3.21
CA GLY A 552 13.62 -10.59 4.42
C GLY A 552 14.40 -11.52 5.36
N PHE A 553 14.13 -12.82 5.32
CA PHE A 553 14.78 -13.82 6.17
C PHE A 553 15.89 -14.63 5.46
N GLN A 554 15.79 -14.85 4.14
CA GLN A 554 16.84 -15.55 3.38
C GLN A 554 18.13 -14.72 3.24
N ASN A 555 18.04 -13.40 3.33
CA ASN A 555 19.15 -12.47 3.11
C ASN A 555 19.71 -11.84 4.40
N VAL A 556 19.32 -12.31 5.59
CA VAL A 556 19.75 -11.75 6.90
C VAL A 556 21.27 -11.70 7.04
N ASN A 557 21.99 -12.60 6.37
CA ASN A 557 23.45 -12.70 6.43
C ASN A 557 24.20 -11.80 5.42
N GLN A 558 23.51 -11.02 4.57
CA GLN A 558 24.16 -10.27 3.49
C GLN A 558 24.59 -8.85 3.91
N ASN A 559 23.77 -8.11 4.68
CA ASN A 559 24.09 -6.74 5.12
C ASN A 559 23.15 -6.27 6.25
N ILE A 560 23.66 -5.56 7.26
CA ILE A 560 22.88 -4.99 8.37
C ILE A 560 21.79 -4.02 7.89
N LEU A 561 22.04 -3.27 6.82
CA LEU A 561 21.05 -2.36 6.22
C LEU A 561 19.86 -3.15 5.66
N PHE A 562 20.15 -4.31 5.05
CA PHE A 562 19.16 -5.20 4.48
C PHE A 562 18.30 -5.83 5.58
N THR A 563 18.93 -6.26 6.67
CA THR A 563 18.23 -6.78 7.86
C THR A 563 17.28 -5.73 8.47
N ILE A 564 17.73 -4.48 8.56
CA ILE A 564 16.90 -3.39 9.10
C ILE A 564 15.68 -3.18 8.19
N ILE A 565 15.88 -3.03 6.88
CA ILE A 565 14.81 -2.63 5.94
C ILE A 565 13.85 -3.79 5.64
N GLU A 566 14.30 -5.04 5.62
CA GLU A 566 13.45 -6.16 5.18
C GLU A 566 12.98 -7.06 6.32
N THR A 567 13.80 -7.32 7.34
CA THR A 567 13.46 -8.29 8.40
C THR A 567 12.60 -7.65 9.51
N ILE A 568 12.91 -6.41 9.92
CA ILE A 568 12.17 -5.72 10.99
C ILE A 568 10.67 -5.56 10.65
N PRO A 569 10.29 -5.12 9.44
CA PRO A 569 8.88 -5.05 9.04
C PRO A 569 8.12 -6.37 9.20
N VAL A 570 8.74 -7.49 8.83
CA VAL A 570 8.12 -8.81 8.91
C VAL A 570 7.87 -9.21 10.37
N PHE A 571 8.86 -9.04 11.25
CA PHE A 571 8.70 -9.30 12.67
C PHE A 571 7.62 -8.42 13.31
N ILE A 572 7.61 -7.12 12.97
CA ILE A 572 6.59 -6.18 13.43
C ILE A 572 5.20 -6.62 12.93
N SER A 573 5.07 -7.09 11.69
CA SER A 573 3.81 -7.61 11.15
C SER A 573 3.26 -8.77 12.00
N HIS A 574 4.09 -9.79 12.24
CA HIS A 574 3.70 -10.98 13.01
C HIS A 574 3.29 -10.63 14.44
N LEU A 575 4.09 -9.81 15.13
CA LEU A 575 3.79 -9.38 16.48
C LEU A 575 2.50 -8.54 16.52
N SER A 576 2.35 -7.61 15.58
CA SER A 576 1.17 -6.75 15.46
C SER A 576 -0.09 -7.57 15.19
N PHE A 577 -0.01 -8.58 14.33
CA PHE A 577 -1.10 -9.52 14.08
C PHE A 577 -1.51 -10.24 15.36
N LEU A 578 -0.55 -10.85 16.10
CA LEU A 578 -0.85 -11.58 17.32
C LEU A 578 -1.47 -10.67 18.39
N ILE A 579 -0.99 -9.43 18.51
CA ILE A 579 -1.57 -8.41 19.39
C ILE A 579 -3.02 -8.13 19.00
N MET A 580 -3.30 -7.84 17.72
CA MET A 580 -4.65 -7.52 17.25
C MET A 580 -5.61 -8.70 17.38
N PHE A 581 -5.17 -9.89 16.99
CA PHE A 581 -5.94 -11.12 17.11
C PHE A 581 -6.30 -11.41 18.56
N SER A 582 -5.32 -11.36 19.47
CA SER A 582 -5.53 -11.55 20.91
C SER A 582 -6.41 -10.47 21.52
N TYR A 583 -6.24 -9.22 21.08
CA TYR A 583 -7.04 -8.10 21.58
C TYR A 583 -8.52 -8.26 21.22
N PHE A 584 -8.86 -8.63 19.98
CA PHE A 584 -10.26 -8.83 19.63
C PHE A 584 -10.85 -10.05 20.35
N ILE A 585 -10.11 -11.14 20.52
CA ILE A 585 -10.57 -12.27 21.36
C ILE A 585 -10.86 -11.80 22.78
N TYR A 586 -9.94 -11.03 23.38
CA TYR A 586 -10.13 -10.41 24.68
C TYR A 586 -11.39 -9.54 24.74
N GLU A 587 -11.64 -8.72 23.72
CA GLU A 587 -12.84 -7.87 23.64
C GLU A 587 -14.13 -8.71 23.62
N PHE A 588 -14.16 -9.82 22.87
CA PHE A 588 -15.30 -10.74 22.88
C PHE A 588 -15.51 -11.38 24.25
N ILE A 589 -14.43 -11.86 24.90
CA ILE A 589 -14.49 -12.44 26.26
C ILE A 589 -14.99 -11.37 27.25
N PHE A 590 -14.36 -10.21 27.27
CA PHE A 590 -14.68 -9.13 28.22
C PHE A 590 -16.11 -8.63 28.02
N TYR A 591 -16.53 -8.37 26.78
CA TYR A 591 -17.90 -7.94 26.48
C TYR A 591 -18.95 -8.95 26.95
N PHE A 592 -18.65 -10.25 26.85
CA PHE A 592 -19.51 -11.30 27.37
C PHE A 592 -19.65 -11.20 28.89
N PHE A 593 -18.53 -11.17 29.62
CA PHE A 593 -18.49 -11.29 31.09
C PHE A 593 -18.64 -9.97 31.88
N LYS A 594 -18.61 -8.79 31.24
CA LYS A 594 -18.66 -7.47 31.92
C LYS A 594 -19.90 -7.25 32.81
N ASN A 595 -21.03 -7.90 32.51
CA ASN A 595 -22.25 -7.74 33.32
C ASN A 595 -22.28 -8.68 34.55
N ASP A 596 -21.53 -9.77 34.54
CA ASP A 596 -21.54 -10.74 35.64
C ASP A 596 -20.45 -10.44 36.69
N MET A 597 -19.35 -9.78 36.30
CA MET A 597 -18.29 -9.40 37.23
C MET A 597 -18.62 -8.19 38.11
N LEU A 598 -19.50 -7.29 37.69
CA LEU A 598 -19.95 -6.14 38.48
C LEU A 598 -21.18 -6.44 39.34
N ALA A 599 -21.84 -7.58 39.14
CA ALA A 599 -22.93 -8.04 40.00
C ALA A 599 -22.43 -8.85 41.21
N ASN A 600 -21.15 -9.26 41.22
CA ASN A 600 -20.52 -10.07 42.27
C ASN A 600 -19.41 -9.34 43.04
N LYS A 601 -19.43 -8.00 43.01
CA LYS A 601 -18.75 -7.13 43.98
C LYS A 601 -19.79 -6.21 44.59
#